data_AF-A0ABD2ABJ1-F1
#
_entry.id   AF-A0ABD2ABJ1-F1
#
_cell.length_a   1.000
_cell.length_b   1.000
_cell.length_c   1.000
_cell.angle_alpha   90.00
_cell.angle_beta   90.00
_cell.angle_gamma   90.00
#
_symmetry.space_group_name_H-M   'P 1'
#
loop_
_entity.id
_entity.type
_entity.pdbx_description
1 polymer ?
#
loop_
_entity_poly.entity_id
_entity_poly.type
_entity_poly.pdbx_seq_one_letter_code
_entity_poly.pdbx_strand_id
1 'polypeptide(L)'
;MDILPVNFKILSFCGIWREAEDTHIFKHLISLLHGSMVVTIIFYFTLIQFIEVIVSHENLEDVTESLFMIFTYVALCFKCFNFLLRKEKLLILLNLLRERIYRPRNLMEAKILENYSRRGKEYFR
;
A
#
# COMPACT_ATOMS: atom_id res chain seq x y z
N MET A 1 -4.66 3.53 -14.32
CA MET A 1 -3.22 3.68 -13.99
C MET A 1 -2.32 2.94 -14.97
N ASP A 2 -1.58 3.68 -15.80
CA ASP A 2 -0.90 3.12 -16.98
C ASP A 2 0.55 2.67 -16.73
N ILE A 3 1.19 3.16 -15.66
CA ILE A 3 2.65 3.02 -15.47
C ILE A 3 2.98 1.88 -14.48
N LEU A 4 2.17 1.68 -13.42
CA LEU A 4 2.35 0.59 -12.42
C LEU A 4 1.00 -0.04 -12.01
N PRO A 5 0.23 -0.63 -12.94
CA PRO A 5 -1.13 -1.09 -12.65
C PRO A 5 -1.22 -2.12 -11.52
N VAL A 6 -0.24 -3.03 -11.40
CA VAL A 6 -0.25 -4.12 -10.41
C VAL A 6 -0.07 -3.58 -8.99
N ASN A 7 0.97 -2.77 -8.77
CA ASN A 7 1.28 -2.18 -7.46
C ASN A 7 0.10 -1.39 -6.91
N PHE A 8 -0.49 -0.53 -7.74
CA PHE A 8 -1.59 0.32 -7.30
C PHE A 8 -2.91 -0.45 -7.16
N LYS A 9 -3.09 -1.56 -7.89
CA LYS A 9 -4.22 -2.47 -7.66
C LYS A 9 -4.12 -3.17 -6.31
N ILE A 10 -2.92 -3.59 -5.90
CA ILE A 10 -2.67 -4.15 -4.56
C ILE A 10 -2.91 -3.08 -3.49
N LEU A 11 -2.37 -1.87 -3.67
CA LEU A 11 -2.60 -0.76 -2.73
C LEU A 11 -4.08 -0.36 -2.63
N SER A 12 -4.82 -0.46 -3.73
CA SER A 12 -6.26 -0.24 -3.77
C SER A 12 -7.02 -1.36 -3.07
N PHE A 13 -6.59 -2.62 -3.23
CA PHE A 13 -7.15 -3.77 -2.51
C PHE A 13 -6.92 -3.64 -1.00
N CYS A 14 -5.75 -3.20 -0.58
CA CYS A 14 -5.45 -2.87 0.82
C CYS A 14 -6.20 -1.62 1.33
N GLY A 15 -6.99 -0.93 0.50
CA GLY A 15 -7.74 0.27 0.88
C GLY A 15 -6.90 1.53 1.09
N ILE A 16 -5.60 1.50 0.77
CA ILE A 16 -4.65 2.58 1.01
C ILE A 16 -4.66 3.59 -0.16
N TRP A 17 -4.84 3.11 -1.39
CA TRP A 17 -4.81 3.93 -2.60
C TRP A 17 -6.16 3.96 -3.30
N ARG A 18 -6.50 5.12 -3.89
CA ARG A 18 -7.69 5.27 -4.74
C ARG A 18 -7.35 6.19 -5.91
N GLU A 19 -7.79 5.80 -7.09
CA GLU A 19 -7.68 6.59 -8.31
C GLU A 19 -8.62 7.82 -8.21
N ALA A 20 -8.04 9.01 -8.41
CA ALA A 20 -8.66 10.30 -8.08
C ALA A 20 -9.74 10.76 -9.08
N GLU A 21 -10.19 9.90 -9.99
CA GLU A 21 -10.97 10.31 -11.17
C GLU A 21 -12.50 10.32 -10.95
N ASP A 22 -13.02 9.84 -9.81
CA ASP A 22 -14.47 9.79 -9.55
C ASP A 22 -14.97 10.97 -8.69
N THR A 23 -15.72 11.88 -9.30
CA THR A 23 -16.29 13.12 -8.71
C THR A 23 -17.37 12.88 -7.64
N HIS A 24 -17.78 11.63 -7.41
CA HIS A 24 -18.87 11.31 -6.48
C HIS A 24 -18.38 11.24 -5.03
N ILE A 25 -18.84 12.18 -4.20
CA ILE A 25 -18.61 12.24 -2.74
C ILE A 25 -18.98 10.91 -2.05
N PHE A 26 -20.01 10.21 -2.52
CA PHE A 26 -20.45 8.94 -1.92
C PHE A 26 -19.42 7.81 -2.13
N LYS A 27 -18.84 7.70 -3.34
CA LYS A 27 -17.72 6.77 -3.60
C LYS A 27 -16.48 7.19 -2.82
N HIS A 28 -16.28 8.49 -2.65
CA HIS A 28 -15.21 9.03 -1.82
C HIS A 28 -15.33 8.54 -0.37
N LEU A 29 -16.54 8.60 0.19
CA LEU A 29 -16.82 8.14 1.55
C LEU A 29 -16.67 6.63 1.69
N ILE A 30 -17.21 5.84 0.76
CA ILE A 30 -17.14 4.36 0.80
C ILE A 30 -15.69 3.88 0.84
N SER A 31 -14.79 4.43 0.01
CA SER A 31 -13.41 3.95 0.03
C SER A 31 -12.57 4.52 1.18
N LEU A 32 -12.94 5.67 1.77
CA LEU A 32 -12.39 6.07 3.07
C LEU A 32 -12.82 5.08 4.15
N LEU A 33 -14.10 4.69 4.15
CA LEU A 33 -14.64 3.71 5.08
C LEU A 33 -13.92 2.36 4.92
N HIS A 34 -13.74 1.88 3.69
CA HIS A 34 -13.01 0.66 3.39
C HIS A 34 -11.55 0.71 3.88
N GLY A 35 -10.83 1.81 3.60
CA GLY A 35 -9.47 2.00 4.09
C GLY A 35 -9.40 2.04 5.62
N SER A 36 -10.33 2.75 6.26
CA SER A 36 -10.44 2.78 7.72
C SER A 36 -10.77 1.41 8.31
N MET A 37 -11.62 0.61 7.66
CA MET A 37 -11.94 -0.75 8.10
C MET A 37 -10.70 -1.64 8.09
N VAL A 38 -9.90 -1.60 7.02
CA VAL A 38 -8.66 -2.38 6.94
C VAL A 38 -7.69 -1.98 8.05
N VAL A 39 -7.51 -0.68 8.31
CA VAL A 39 -6.67 -0.18 9.41
C VAL A 39 -7.21 -0.62 10.77
N THR A 40 -8.52 -0.54 10.98
CA THR A 40 -9.17 -0.99 12.22
C THR A 40 -8.99 -2.49 12.45
N ILE A 41 -9.08 -3.32 11.41
CA ILE A 41 -8.83 -4.77 11.51
C ILE A 41 -7.39 -5.04 11.93
N ILE A 42 -6.41 -4.37 11.29
CA ILE A 42 -4.99 -4.52 11.65
C ILE A 42 -4.74 -4.09 13.09
N PHE A 43 -5.35 -2.98 13.52
CA PHE A 43 -5.22 -2.49 14.89
C PHE A 43 -5.84 -3.47 15.89
N TYR A 44 -7.04 -3.97 15.62
CA TYR A 44 -7.71 -4.96 16.45
C TYR A 44 -6.90 -6.26 16.56
N PHE A 45 -6.34 -6.73 15.43
CA PHE A 45 -5.43 -7.88 15.42
C PHE A 45 -4.20 -7.64 16.30
N THR A 46 -3.60 -6.45 16.21
CA THR A 46 -2.44 -6.06 17.04
C THR A 46 -2.79 -6.04 18.52
N LEU A 47 -3.98 -5.55 18.89
CA LEU A 47 -4.46 -5.55 20.28
C LEU A 47 -4.67 -6.97 20.81
N ILE A 48 -5.23 -7.88 20.01
CA ILE A 48 -5.39 -9.29 20.40
C ILE A 48 -4.02 -9.91 20.69
N GLN A 49 -3.06 -9.73 19.79
CA GLN A 49 -1.70 -10.22 19.97
C GLN A 49 -1.03 -9.66 21.23
N PHE A 50 -1.30 -8.40 21.56
CA PHE A 50 -0.78 -7.78 22.78
C PHE A 50 -1.40 -8.39 24.05
N ILE A 51 -2.70 -8.68 24.04
CA ILE A 51 -3.39 -9.37 25.15
C ILE A 51 -2.83 -10.79 25.30
N GLU A 52 -2.62 -11.49 24.20
CA GLU A 52 -2.02 -12.83 24.18
C GLU A 52 -0.65 -12.86 24.85
N VAL A 53 0.22 -11.88 24.56
CA VAL A 53 1.53 -11.73 25.23
C VAL A 53 1.38 -11.51 26.74
N ILE A 54 0.41 -10.70 27.18
CA ILE A 54 0.21 -10.41 28.61
C ILE A 54 -0.34 -11.62 29.36
N VAL A 55 -1.24 -12.39 28.73
CA VAL A 55 -1.87 -13.57 29.32
C VAL A 55 -0.96 -14.79 29.27
N SER A 56 -0.02 -14.85 28.31
CA SER A 56 0.99 -15.90 28.22
C SER A 56 1.97 -15.81 29.39
N HIS A 57 1.70 -16.59 30.43
CA HIS A 57 2.45 -16.54 31.69
C HIS A 57 3.60 -17.56 31.81
N GLU A 58 3.78 -18.50 30.86
CA GLU A 58 4.67 -19.66 31.11
C GLU A 58 5.64 -20.06 29.98
N ASN A 59 5.38 -19.73 28.71
CA ASN A 59 6.24 -20.13 27.59
C ASN A 59 6.94 -18.93 26.94
N LEU A 60 8.27 -18.87 27.09
CA LEU A 60 9.10 -17.82 26.47
C LEU A 60 9.08 -17.86 24.93
N GLU A 61 8.90 -19.05 24.36
CA GLU A 61 8.84 -19.25 22.91
C GLU A 61 7.58 -18.58 22.32
N ASP A 62 6.41 -18.86 22.90
CA ASP A 62 5.13 -18.25 22.51
C ASP A 62 5.15 -16.72 22.64
N VAL A 63 5.73 -16.20 23.74
CA VAL A 63 5.89 -14.75 23.94
C VAL A 63 6.76 -14.12 22.86
N THR A 64 7.85 -14.78 22.47
CA THR A 64 8.78 -14.26 21.45
C THR A 64 8.14 -14.25 20.07
N GLU A 65 7.38 -15.29 19.72
CA GLU A 65 6.63 -15.37 18.47
C GLU A 65 5.57 -14.26 18.39
N SER A 66 4.74 -14.09 19.42
CA SER A 66 3.73 -13.03 19.45
C SER A 66 4.36 -11.63 19.41
N LEU A 67 5.49 -11.40 20.09
CA LEU A 67 6.23 -10.13 20.01
C LEU A 67 6.72 -9.84 18.57
N PHE A 68 7.26 -10.85 17.88
CA PHE A 68 7.68 -10.71 16.49
C PHE A 68 6.50 -10.32 15.59
N MET A 69 5.35 -10.95 15.81
CA MET A 69 4.11 -10.61 15.11
C MET A 69 3.71 -9.15 15.40
N ILE A 70 3.66 -8.73 16.66
CA ILE A 70 3.34 -7.35 17.04
C ILE A 70 4.26 -6.35 16.34
N PHE A 71 5.58 -6.54 16.37
CA PHE A 71 6.53 -5.66 15.69
C PHE A 71 6.29 -5.60 14.18
N THR A 72 5.95 -6.73 13.56
CA THR A 72 5.63 -6.81 12.13
C THR A 72 4.39 -5.97 11.80
N TYR A 73 3.32 -6.08 12.59
CA TYR A 73 2.09 -5.30 12.37
C TYR A 73 2.29 -3.81 12.68
N VAL A 74 3.05 -3.48 13.72
CA VAL A 74 3.42 -2.09 14.02
C VAL A 74 4.19 -1.47 12.85
N ALA A 75 5.18 -2.19 12.30
CA ALA A 75 5.91 -1.75 11.12
C ALA A 75 5.01 -1.58 9.89
N LEU A 76 4.04 -2.47 9.69
CA LEU A 76 3.03 -2.35 8.64
C LEU A 76 2.19 -1.07 8.82
N CYS A 77 1.69 -0.82 10.03
CA CYS A 77 0.94 0.40 10.36
C CYS A 77 1.75 1.67 10.05
N PHE A 78 3.04 1.70 10.44
CA PHE A 78 3.93 2.82 10.12
C PHE A 78 4.13 3.00 8.61
N LYS A 79 4.30 1.92 7.85
CA LYS A 79 4.41 1.98 6.38
C LYS A 79 3.13 2.54 5.76
N CYS A 80 1.96 2.07 6.19
CA CYS A 80 0.67 2.56 5.73
C CYS A 80 0.49 4.05 6.03
N PHE A 81 0.81 4.48 7.26
CA PHE A 81 0.71 5.88 7.66
C PHE A 81 1.66 6.78 6.87
N ASN A 82 2.92 6.37 6.68
CA ASN A 82 3.89 7.10 5.88
C ASN A 82 3.43 7.26 4.43
N PHE A 83 2.86 6.18 3.85
CA PHE A 83 2.31 6.22 2.51
C PHE A 83 1.12 7.17 2.39
N LEU A 84 0.22 7.18 3.38
CA LEU A 84 -0.91 8.13 3.43
C LEU A 84 -0.43 9.59 3.50
N LEU A 85 0.56 9.90 4.35
CA LEU A 85 1.15 11.24 4.44
C LEU A 85 1.82 11.69 3.14
N ARG A 86 2.41 10.75 2.39
CA ARG A 86 3.12 11.05 1.13
C ARG A 86 2.24 10.91 -0.11
N LYS A 87 0.96 10.57 0.06
CA LYS A 87 0.01 10.29 -1.03
C LYS A 87 -0.07 11.45 -2.02
N GLU A 88 -0.14 12.69 -1.54
CA GLU A 88 -0.20 13.88 -2.42
C GLU A 88 1.06 14.04 -3.27
N LYS A 89 2.25 13.90 -2.66
CA LYS A 89 3.52 13.96 -3.37
C LYS A 89 3.64 12.84 -4.41
N LEU A 90 3.12 11.66 -4.08
CA LEU A 90 3.11 10.51 -4.97
C LEU A 90 2.14 10.71 -6.15
N LEU A 91 0.98 11.34 -5.92
CA LEU A 91 0.07 11.77 -6.99
C LEU A 91 0.71 12.78 -7.94
N ILE A 92 1.41 13.79 -7.39
CA ILE A 92 2.14 14.77 -8.20
C ILE A 92 3.19 14.07 -9.07
N LEU A 93 3.99 13.18 -8.47
CA LEU A 93 4.99 12.41 -9.20
C LEU A 93 4.37 11.59 -10.34
N LEU A 94 3.27 10.87 -10.07
CA LEU A 94 2.56 10.10 -11.08
C LEU A 94 2.01 10.96 -12.23
N ASN A 95 1.48 12.14 -11.90
CA ASN A 95 1.00 13.08 -12.90
C ASN A 95 2.14 13.59 -13.77
N LEU A 96 3.29 13.93 -13.18
CA LEU A 96 4.50 14.30 -13.92
C LEU A 96 4.93 13.17 -14.85
N LEU A 97 4.99 11.92 -14.40
CA LEU A 97 5.29 10.79 -15.28
C LEU A 97 4.28 10.59 -16.42
N ARG A 98 3.04 11.07 -16.27
CA ARG A 98 2.00 11.03 -17.31
C ARG A 98 2.08 12.23 -18.27
N GLU A 99 2.76 13.32 -17.89
CA GLU A 99 2.89 14.50 -18.74
C GLU A 99 3.60 14.20 -20.06
N ARG A 100 3.24 14.95 -21.10
CA ARG A 100 3.77 14.82 -22.46
C ARG A 100 5.30 14.86 -22.53
N ILE A 101 5.95 15.54 -21.59
CA ILE A 101 7.41 15.70 -21.55
C ILE A 101 8.13 14.38 -21.26
N TYR A 102 7.49 13.47 -20.52
CA TYR A 102 8.07 12.19 -20.09
C TYR A 102 7.60 10.99 -20.92
N ARG A 103 6.83 11.23 -21.99
CA ARG A 103 6.51 10.18 -22.96
C ARG A 103 7.71 9.86 -23.84
N PRO A 104 7.88 8.60 -24.25
CA PRO A 104 8.94 8.22 -25.17
C PRO A 104 8.79 8.99 -26.50
N ARG A 105 9.83 9.75 -26.85
CA ARG A 105 9.90 10.51 -28.11
C ARG A 105 10.55 9.69 -29.22
N ASN A 106 11.38 8.71 -28.83
CA ASN A 106 12.12 7.85 -29.73
C ASN A 106 11.79 6.37 -29.51
N LEU A 107 11.98 5.55 -30.56
CA LEU A 107 11.80 4.09 -30.50
C LEU A 107 12.68 3.42 -29.44
N MET A 108 13.88 3.96 -29.20
CA MET A 108 14.79 3.48 -28.16
C MET A 108 14.21 3.70 -26.76
N GLU A 109 13.67 4.89 -26.48
CA GLU A 109 13.03 5.22 -25.20
C GLU A 109 11.77 4.37 -24.97
N ALA A 110 10.99 4.13 -26.02
CA ALA A 110 9.83 3.25 -25.95
C ALA A 110 10.23 1.82 -25.55
N LYS A 111 11.30 1.29 -26.16
CA LYS A 111 11.83 -0.05 -25.84
C LYS A 111 12.38 -0.14 -24.41
N ILE A 112 12.99 0.94 -23.90
CA ILE A 112 13.44 1.03 -22.51
C ILE A 112 12.22 0.98 -21.57
N LEU A 113 11.21 1.81 -21.82
CA LEU A 113 10.00 1.87 -21.00
C LEU A 113 9.27 0.52 -20.98
N GLU A 114 9.18 -0.16 -22.11
CA GLU A 114 8.59 -1.50 -22.21
C GLU A 114 9.35 -2.53 -21.37
N ASN A 115 10.70 -2.54 -21.46
CA ASN A 115 11.53 -3.44 -20.67
C ASN A 115 11.36 -3.23 -19.16
N TYR A 116 11.33 -1.97 -18.69
CA TYR A 116 11.08 -1.66 -17.29
C TYR A 116 9.66 -2.01 -16.85
N SER A 117 8.66 -1.76 -17.70
CA SER A 117 7.27 -2.14 -17.43
C SER A 117 7.09 -3.66 -17.33
N ARG A 118 7.80 -4.42 -18.17
CA ARG A 118 7.81 -5.89 -18.13
C ARG A 118 8.48 -6.40 -16.86
N ARG A 119 9.69 -5.93 -16.54
CA ARG A 119 10.39 -6.28 -15.30
C ARG A 119 9.55 -5.97 -14.06
N GLY A 120 8.89 -4.81 -14.04
CA GLY A 120 8.00 -4.44 -12.94
C GLY A 120 6.82 -5.40 -12.73
N LYS A 121 6.36 -6.10 -13.78
CA LYS A 121 5.33 -7.14 -13.68
C LYS A 121 5.89 -8.49 -13.23
N GLU A 122 7.12 -8.81 -13.62
CA GLU A 122 7.79 -10.07 -13.26
C GLU A 122 8.03 -10.20 -11.74
N TYR A 123 8.25 -9.09 -11.03
CA TYR A 123 8.39 -9.10 -9.56
C TYR A 123 7.11 -9.50 -8.79
N PHE A 124 5.95 -9.54 -9.45
CA PHE A 124 4.66 -9.85 -8.82
C PHE A 124 4.03 -11.16 -9.34
N ARG A 125 4.80 -11.97 -10.09
CA ARG A 125 4.44 -13.34 -10.50
C ARG A 125 5.17 -14.33 -9.61
#